data_AF-A0A7S1Z084-F1
#
_entry.id   AF-A0A7S1Z084-F1
#
_cell.length_a   1.000
_cell.length_b   1.000
_cell.length_c   1.000
_cell.angle_alpha   90.00
_cell.angle_beta   90.00
_cell.angle_gamma   90.00
#
_symmetry.space_group_name_H-M   'P 1'
#
loop_
_entity.id
_entity.type
_entity.pdbx_description
1 polymer ?
#
loop_
_entity_poly.entity_id
_entity_poly.type
_entity_poly.pdbx_seq_one_letter_code
_entity_poly.pdbx_strand_id
1 'polypeptide(L)'
;RGSIARGDGGGDGGADSTEGGGPPASSSTAGGDVGDGAAASEEDERQSERLLEMLRRAGLDLSEGDRSELPRWSDVASMYGSEPIIVGLDTCERFQTEIPPPEAYIGPAGTFNSGTNLMAELLIANCALPEKQKKYGPQRAGMRWQVPWGKHPPVSQRLHNVGENEKKVVQEHVLPVVTIKDPYFWMGSMCRHRYSASWQHTSHCPNLVPSDADRGQGIKGNNEDGGIPVTVKYKDTIVTEHNSLVGHWNDWYGDYQAVTSFPRLIVRVEDLIFHPEYVTKAVCECGGGKLLYDTVKLIGDSAKQGGGAVHKGSSGLLSAMARYGNPEKRLDGMTEDDLNFAEKYLRKDLMEIYGYKLPPR
;
A
#
# COMPACT_ATOMS: atom_id res chain seq x y z
N ARG A 1 -16.37 -46.16 25.58
CA ARG A 1 -15.97 -46.57 26.95
C ARG A 1 -14.56 -46.01 27.17
N GLY A 2 -14.26 -45.01 27.99
CA GLY A 2 -15.08 -44.26 28.96
C GLY A 2 -14.54 -42.82 29.08
N SER A 3 -15.40 -41.98 29.66
CA SER A 3 -15.26 -40.55 29.91
C SER A 3 -14.20 -40.18 30.96
N ILE A 4 -13.71 -38.95 30.90
CA ILE A 4 -13.22 -38.20 32.05
C ILE A 4 -13.87 -36.81 32.06
N ALA A 5 -14.10 -36.33 33.27
CA ALA A 5 -15.10 -35.40 33.74
C ALA A 5 -14.76 -33.91 33.61
N ARG A 6 -15.84 -33.13 33.78
CA ARG A 6 -15.95 -31.68 33.98
C ARG A 6 -15.30 -31.22 35.29
N GLY A 7 -14.94 -29.94 35.34
CA GLY A 7 -14.78 -29.15 36.55
C GLY A 7 -15.34 -27.75 36.33
N ASP A 8 -16.54 -27.50 36.85
CA ASP A 8 -17.12 -26.18 37.09
C ASP A 8 -16.58 -25.64 38.42
N GLY A 9 -16.39 -24.32 38.51
CA GLY A 9 -16.08 -23.61 39.75
C GLY A 9 -16.49 -22.15 39.64
N GLY A 10 -17.73 -21.86 40.07
CA GLY A 10 -18.25 -20.50 40.24
C GLY A 10 -17.75 -19.85 41.53
N GLY A 11 -17.81 -18.52 41.55
CA GLY A 11 -17.57 -17.68 42.72
C GLY A 11 -18.21 -16.30 42.52
N ASP A 12 -19.41 -16.17 43.08
CA ASP A 12 -20.18 -14.93 43.23
C ASP A 12 -19.59 -14.07 44.36
N GLY A 13 -19.70 -12.75 44.26
CA GLY A 13 -19.33 -11.87 45.38
C GLY A 13 -19.42 -10.36 45.11
N GLY A 14 -20.56 -9.77 45.46
CA GLY A 14 -20.60 -8.59 46.33
C GLY A 14 -20.48 -7.20 45.71
N ALA A 15 -21.61 -6.47 45.73
CA ALA A 15 -21.71 -5.04 45.54
C ALA A 15 -21.05 -4.24 46.68
N ASP A 16 -20.50 -3.06 46.36
CA ASP A 16 -20.63 -1.91 47.24
C ASP A 16 -20.57 -0.59 46.45
N SER A 17 -21.46 0.29 46.87
CA SER A 17 -21.71 1.65 46.41
C SER A 17 -20.83 2.65 47.15
N THR A 18 -20.25 3.62 46.47
CA THR A 18 -19.97 4.93 47.08
C THR A 18 -19.97 6.04 46.04
N GLU A 19 -20.85 7.02 46.30
CA GLU A 19 -20.95 8.31 45.65
C GLU A 19 -19.73 9.18 46.01
N GLY A 20 -19.22 9.95 45.04
CA GLY A 20 -18.15 10.93 45.25
C GLY A 20 -18.22 12.04 44.21
N GLY A 21 -18.56 13.25 44.66
CA GLY A 21 -18.94 14.40 43.85
C GLY A 21 -17.84 14.98 42.96
N GLY A 22 -18.25 15.40 41.76
CA GLY A 22 -17.44 16.20 40.83
C GLY A 22 -17.57 17.71 41.09
N PRO A 23 -16.47 18.49 41.02
CA PRO A 23 -16.50 19.95 41.09
C PRO A 23 -17.03 20.60 39.80
N PRO A 24 -17.46 21.87 39.86
CA PRO A 24 -18.27 22.49 38.81
C PRO A 24 -17.47 22.89 37.57
N ALA A 25 -18.19 22.90 36.45
CA ALA A 25 -17.76 23.35 35.15
C ALA A 25 -17.16 24.77 35.18
N SER A 26 -15.92 24.89 34.70
CA SER A 26 -15.32 26.15 34.29
C SER A 26 -15.74 26.46 32.86
N SER A 27 -16.41 27.59 32.68
CA SER A 27 -16.71 28.20 31.39
C SER A 27 -15.42 28.68 30.73
N SER A 28 -14.95 27.98 29.68
CA SER A 28 -13.91 28.50 28.81
C SER A 28 -14.52 29.45 27.78
N THR A 29 -14.12 30.71 27.87
CA THR A 29 -14.32 31.73 26.86
C THR A 29 -13.59 31.34 25.59
N ALA A 30 -14.32 31.26 24.47
CA ALA A 30 -13.78 31.14 23.13
C ALA A 30 -12.99 32.40 22.76
N GLY A 31 -11.67 32.35 22.91
CA GLY A 31 -10.76 33.20 22.16
C GLY A 31 -10.49 32.53 20.82
N GLY A 32 -11.08 33.06 19.75
CA GLY A 32 -10.77 32.63 18.39
C GLY A 32 -9.34 33.00 18.05
N ASP A 33 -8.48 31.99 17.98
CA ASP A 33 -7.10 32.13 17.54
C ASP A 33 -7.08 32.28 16.02
N VAL A 34 -6.69 33.45 15.53
CA VAL A 34 -6.62 33.79 14.10
C VAL A 34 -5.22 33.43 13.55
N GLY A 35 -4.37 32.76 14.34
CA GLY A 35 -2.97 32.46 14.00
C GLY A 35 -2.74 31.24 13.11
N ASP A 36 -3.61 30.23 13.11
CA ASP A 36 -3.30 28.93 12.49
C ASP A 36 -3.45 28.89 10.96
N GLY A 37 -4.21 29.82 10.37
CA GLY A 37 -4.50 29.81 8.93
C GLY A 37 -3.31 30.17 8.03
N ALA A 38 -2.43 31.08 8.47
CA ALA A 38 -1.34 31.59 7.65
C ALA A 38 -0.17 30.59 7.52
N ALA A 39 0.14 29.85 8.59
CA ALA A 39 1.21 28.85 8.59
C ALA A 39 0.86 27.64 7.69
N ALA A 40 -0.40 27.22 7.71
CA ALA A 40 -0.89 26.15 6.84
C ALA A 40 -0.80 26.52 5.35
N SER A 41 -1.10 27.78 4.99
CA SER A 41 -0.97 28.24 3.61
C SER A 41 0.48 28.33 3.13
N GLU A 42 1.43 28.76 3.98
CA GLU A 42 2.85 28.81 3.62
C GLU A 42 3.46 27.42 3.41
N GLU A 43 3.06 26.43 4.21
CA GLU A 43 3.49 25.05 4.03
C GLU A 43 2.93 24.44 2.74
N ASP A 44 1.65 24.67 2.46
CA ASP A 44 1.01 24.20 1.22
C ASP A 44 1.73 24.77 -0.01
N GLU A 45 2.02 26.07 -0.04
CA GLU A 45 2.76 26.70 -1.14
C GLU A 45 4.15 26.09 -1.33
N ARG A 46 4.91 25.91 -0.24
CA ARG A 46 6.25 25.31 -0.28
C ARG A 46 6.22 23.89 -0.85
N GLN A 47 5.24 23.10 -0.44
CA GLN A 47 5.12 21.70 -0.86
C GLN A 47 4.58 21.61 -2.30
N SER A 48 3.68 22.49 -2.72
CA SER A 48 3.26 22.61 -4.12
C SER A 48 4.45 22.93 -5.03
N GLU A 49 5.35 23.85 -4.64
CA GLU A 49 6.57 24.12 -5.40
C GLU A 49 7.51 22.90 -5.45
N ARG A 50 7.59 22.12 -4.37
CA ARG A 50 8.33 20.85 -4.37
C ARG A 50 7.74 19.83 -5.36
N LEU A 51 6.41 19.69 -5.42
CA LEU A 51 5.75 18.80 -6.41
C LEU A 51 6.03 19.27 -7.84
N LEU A 52 5.97 20.58 -8.10
CA LEU A 52 6.30 21.15 -9.41
C LEU A 52 7.76 20.87 -9.80
N GLU A 53 8.70 21.02 -8.87
CA GLU A 53 10.10 20.71 -9.11
C GLU A 53 10.32 19.22 -9.41
N MET A 54 9.64 18.33 -8.69
CA MET A 54 9.66 16.89 -8.99
C MET A 54 9.16 16.59 -10.41
N LEU A 55 8.08 17.23 -10.86
CA LEU A 55 7.53 17.01 -12.19
C LEU A 55 8.45 17.55 -13.29
N ARG A 56 9.06 18.72 -13.10
CA ARG A 56 10.09 19.27 -14.02
C ARG A 56 11.28 18.31 -14.14
N ARG A 57 11.77 17.80 -13.01
CA ARG A 57 12.87 16.80 -12.97
C ARG A 57 12.49 15.45 -13.57
N ALA A 58 11.21 15.12 -13.58
CA ALA A 58 10.68 13.97 -14.31
C ALA A 58 10.57 14.20 -15.83
N GLY A 59 10.97 15.38 -16.32
CA GLY A 59 10.96 15.74 -17.74
C GLY A 59 9.59 16.20 -18.26
N LEU A 60 8.67 16.57 -17.36
CA LEU A 60 7.34 17.05 -17.74
C LEU A 60 7.37 18.56 -17.95
N ASP A 61 6.88 18.99 -19.11
CA ASP A 61 6.60 20.39 -19.40
C ASP A 61 5.17 20.72 -18.92
N LEU A 62 5.06 21.60 -17.93
CA LEU A 62 3.79 21.86 -17.23
C LEU A 62 3.14 23.15 -17.72
N SER A 63 1.93 23.02 -18.25
CA SER A 63 1.03 24.15 -18.51
C SER A 63 0.46 24.73 -17.22
N GLU A 64 -0.15 25.92 -17.30
CA GLU A 64 -0.90 26.50 -16.17
C GLU A 64 -2.07 25.59 -15.73
N GLY A 65 -2.72 24.92 -16.68
CA GLY A 65 -3.77 23.94 -16.40
C GLY A 65 -3.26 22.77 -15.56
N ASP A 66 -2.08 22.23 -15.89
CA ASP A 66 -1.49 21.11 -15.15
C ASP A 66 -1.20 21.46 -13.68
N ARG A 67 -0.86 22.73 -13.41
CA ARG A 67 -0.63 23.20 -12.03
C ARG A 67 -1.91 23.18 -11.20
N SER A 68 -3.05 23.48 -11.82
CA SER A 68 -4.35 23.46 -11.15
C SER A 68 -4.85 22.05 -10.82
N GLU A 69 -4.28 21.02 -11.45
CA GLU A 69 -4.61 19.61 -11.15
C GLU A 69 -3.85 19.07 -9.94
N LEU A 70 -2.79 19.75 -9.49
CA LEU A 70 -2.00 19.28 -8.37
C LEU A 70 -2.78 19.38 -7.05
N PRO A 71 -2.65 18.36 -6.18
CA PRO A 71 -3.33 18.38 -4.89
C PRO A 71 -2.70 19.44 -3.98
N ARG A 72 -3.49 19.97 -3.04
CA ARG A 72 -2.93 20.70 -1.91
C ARG A 72 -2.17 19.73 -1.01
N TRP A 73 -1.08 20.18 -0.41
CA TRP A 73 -0.30 19.31 0.47
C TRP A 73 -1.08 18.94 1.72
N SER A 74 -1.86 19.86 2.27
CA SER A 74 -2.79 19.62 3.37
C SER A 74 -3.75 18.47 3.08
N ASP A 75 -4.23 18.31 1.84
CA ASP A 75 -5.06 17.18 1.43
C ASP A 75 -4.27 15.85 1.46
N VAL A 76 -3.04 15.85 0.93
CA VAL A 76 -2.13 14.68 0.97
C VAL A 76 -1.83 14.28 2.42
N ALA A 77 -1.41 15.25 3.25
CA ALA A 77 -1.07 15.05 4.65
C ALA A 77 -2.28 14.65 5.50
N SER A 78 -3.48 15.12 5.15
CA SER A 78 -4.71 14.68 5.79
C SER A 78 -4.94 13.18 5.61
N MET A 79 -4.59 12.61 4.46
CA MET A 79 -4.78 11.18 4.17
C MET A 79 -3.62 10.30 4.66
N TYR A 80 -2.38 10.78 4.53
CA TYR A 80 -1.17 9.94 4.66
C TYR A 80 -0.16 10.41 5.70
N GLY A 81 -0.35 11.60 6.28
CA GLY A 81 0.67 12.26 7.12
C GLY A 81 1.70 13.04 6.30
N SER A 82 2.55 13.80 6.98
CA SER A 82 3.57 14.66 6.34
C SER A 82 4.85 13.91 5.97
N GLU A 83 5.09 12.75 6.58
CA GLU A 83 6.32 11.97 6.43
C GLU A 83 6.03 10.59 5.80
N PRO A 84 6.97 10.07 5.00
CA PRO A 84 6.83 8.74 4.41
C PRO A 84 6.97 7.64 5.47
N ILE A 85 6.27 6.52 5.26
CA ILE A 85 6.29 5.36 6.14
C ILE A 85 6.91 4.17 5.40
N ILE A 86 7.99 3.63 5.97
CA ILE A 86 8.64 2.41 5.49
C ILE A 86 8.75 1.43 6.65
N VAL A 87 7.96 0.36 6.59
CA VAL A 87 7.98 -0.69 7.62
C VAL A 87 9.11 -1.68 7.32
N GLY A 88 9.83 -2.10 8.36
CA GLY A 88 10.88 -3.12 8.27
C GLY A 88 12.30 -2.58 8.07
N LEU A 89 12.52 -1.25 8.16
CA LEU A 89 13.87 -0.66 8.10
C LEU A 89 14.82 -1.19 9.19
N ASP A 90 14.27 -1.62 10.32
CA ASP A 90 15.00 -2.31 11.40
C ASP A 90 15.58 -3.68 10.97
N THR A 91 15.08 -4.26 9.88
CA THR A 91 15.55 -5.56 9.36
C THR A 91 16.70 -5.44 8.35
N CYS A 92 17.08 -4.22 7.96
CA CYS A 92 18.10 -3.99 6.93
C CYS A 92 19.48 -4.54 7.30
N GLU A 93 19.94 -4.30 8.54
CA GLU A 93 21.23 -4.81 9.01
C GLU A 93 21.29 -6.35 8.94
N ARG A 94 20.20 -7.01 9.36
CA ARG A 94 20.07 -8.45 9.25
C ARG A 94 20.19 -8.94 7.81
N PHE A 95 19.53 -8.27 6.86
CA PHE A 95 19.66 -8.62 5.44
C PHE A 95 21.10 -8.48 4.92
N GLN A 96 21.73 -7.35 5.23
CA GLN A 96 23.09 -7.04 4.77
C GLN A 96 24.16 -7.96 5.36
N THR A 97 23.90 -8.56 6.54
CA THR A 97 24.84 -9.45 7.23
C THR A 97 24.59 -10.92 6.94
N GLU A 98 23.35 -11.36 6.80
CA GLU A 98 23.01 -12.76 6.52
C GLU A 98 23.24 -13.14 5.05
N ILE A 99 23.11 -12.19 4.12
CA ILE A 99 23.21 -12.46 2.68
C ILE A 99 24.57 -12.00 2.15
N PRO A 100 25.35 -12.88 1.50
CA PRO A 100 26.60 -12.47 0.86
C PRO A 100 26.36 -11.29 -0.11
N PRO A 101 27.04 -10.14 0.03
CA PRO A 101 26.73 -8.94 -0.75
C PRO A 101 26.73 -9.13 -2.28
N PRO A 102 27.62 -9.96 -2.88
CA PRO A 102 27.55 -10.23 -4.32
C PRO A 102 26.33 -11.04 -4.75
N GLU A 103 25.69 -11.77 -3.84
CA GLU A 103 24.55 -12.63 -4.12
C GLU A 103 23.20 -11.96 -3.88
N ALA A 104 23.16 -10.89 -3.07
CA ALA A 104 21.95 -10.16 -2.72
C ALA A 104 21.18 -9.61 -3.93
N TYR A 105 19.85 -9.53 -3.84
CA TYR A 105 18.99 -8.84 -4.79
C TYR A 105 17.92 -8.04 -4.06
N ILE A 106 17.34 -7.05 -4.74
CA ILE A 106 16.16 -6.30 -4.27
C ILE A 106 15.08 -6.44 -5.33
N GLY A 107 13.85 -6.76 -4.94
CA GLY A 107 12.75 -6.93 -5.89
C GLY A 107 11.38 -6.59 -5.31
N PRO A 108 10.46 -6.00 -6.09
CA PRO A 108 9.16 -5.65 -5.59
C PRO A 108 8.21 -6.85 -5.46
N ALA A 109 7.30 -6.75 -4.49
CA ALA A 109 6.11 -7.59 -4.32
C ALA A 109 4.91 -6.70 -3.99
N GLY A 110 3.68 -7.18 -4.18
CA GLY A 110 2.47 -6.40 -3.96
C GLY A 110 1.27 -7.02 -4.66
N THR A 111 0.07 -6.77 -4.14
CA THR A 111 -1.19 -7.13 -4.82
C THR A 111 -1.27 -6.50 -6.22
N PHE A 112 -2.24 -6.89 -7.05
CA PHE A 112 -2.47 -6.17 -8.30
C PHE A 112 -2.77 -4.68 -8.03
N ASN A 113 -2.42 -3.79 -8.96
CA ASN A 113 -2.62 -2.33 -8.82
C ASN A 113 -1.96 -1.63 -7.62
N SER A 114 -0.97 -2.25 -6.98
CA SER A 114 -0.23 -1.70 -5.84
C SER A 114 1.10 -1.04 -6.19
N GLY A 115 1.32 -0.59 -7.44
CA GLY A 115 2.54 0.18 -7.78
C GLY A 115 3.85 -0.62 -7.85
N THR A 116 3.82 -1.95 -7.82
CA THR A 116 5.01 -2.82 -8.00
C THR A 116 5.91 -2.45 -9.18
N ASN A 117 5.34 -2.07 -10.32
CA ASN A 117 6.12 -1.61 -11.48
C ASN A 117 6.87 -0.30 -11.22
N LEU A 118 6.21 0.67 -10.56
CA LEU A 118 6.83 1.96 -10.24
C LEU A 118 8.04 1.75 -9.32
N MET A 119 7.91 0.90 -8.29
CA MET A 119 9.03 0.53 -7.43
C MET A 119 10.16 -0.14 -8.22
N ALA A 120 9.86 -1.10 -9.09
CA ALA A 120 10.88 -1.74 -9.93
C ALA A 120 11.62 -0.74 -10.80
N GLU A 121 10.90 0.13 -11.53
CA GLU A 121 11.51 1.14 -12.41
C GLU A 121 12.38 2.13 -11.62
N LEU A 122 11.89 2.62 -10.47
CA LEU A 122 12.65 3.51 -9.59
C LEU A 122 13.95 2.84 -9.12
N LEU A 123 13.90 1.60 -8.65
CA LEU A 123 15.10 0.88 -8.22
C LEU A 123 16.06 0.60 -9.37
N ILE A 124 15.57 0.08 -10.50
CA ILE A 124 16.40 -0.24 -11.67
C ILE A 124 17.10 1.01 -12.21
N ALA A 125 16.40 2.15 -12.25
CA ALA A 125 16.97 3.39 -12.75
C ALA A 125 17.98 4.02 -11.78
N ASN A 126 17.88 3.75 -10.47
CA ASN A 126 18.58 4.56 -9.47
C ASN A 126 19.50 3.80 -8.52
N CYS A 127 19.42 2.48 -8.43
CA CYS A 127 20.11 1.71 -7.40
C CYS A 127 21.01 0.61 -7.99
N ALA A 128 22.17 0.40 -7.38
CA ALA A 128 23.02 -0.75 -7.64
C ALA A 128 23.65 -1.31 -6.38
N LEU A 129 23.88 -2.64 -6.37
CA LEU A 129 24.64 -3.37 -5.36
C LEU A 129 26.12 -3.43 -5.80
N PRO A 130 27.03 -2.66 -5.20
CA PRO A 130 28.40 -2.51 -5.71
C PRO A 130 29.18 -3.83 -5.73
N GLU A 131 29.07 -4.64 -4.68
CA GLU A 131 29.79 -5.92 -4.59
C GLU A 131 29.27 -6.95 -5.61
N LYS A 132 27.98 -6.88 -5.98
CA LYS A 132 27.45 -7.70 -7.07
C LYS A 132 28.02 -7.26 -8.42
N GLN A 133 28.04 -5.96 -8.70
CA GLN A 133 28.62 -5.44 -9.94
C GLN A 133 30.12 -5.76 -10.06
N LYS A 134 30.85 -5.68 -8.95
CA LYS A 134 32.27 -6.05 -8.89
C LYS A 134 32.50 -7.52 -9.25
N LYS A 135 31.62 -8.43 -8.79
CA LYS A 135 31.74 -9.87 -9.07
C LYS A 135 31.22 -10.28 -10.46
N TYR A 136 30.09 -9.71 -10.90
CA TYR A 136 29.35 -10.18 -12.07
C TYR A 136 29.25 -9.18 -13.24
N GLY A 137 29.86 -8.00 -13.09
CA GLY A 137 29.87 -6.92 -14.08
C GLY A 137 28.78 -5.85 -13.86
N PRO A 138 28.94 -4.65 -14.47
CA PRO A 138 28.09 -3.49 -14.22
C PRO A 138 26.60 -3.70 -14.59
N GLN A 139 26.32 -4.54 -15.59
CA GLN A 139 24.98 -4.93 -16.02
C GLN A 139 24.21 -5.78 -14.99
N ARG A 140 24.86 -6.21 -13.89
CA ARG A 140 24.23 -6.99 -12.81
C ARG A 140 24.08 -6.13 -11.56
N ALA A 141 23.31 -5.04 -11.65
CA ALA A 141 23.08 -4.09 -10.56
C ALA A 141 22.36 -4.68 -9.33
N GLY A 142 21.74 -5.85 -9.44
CA GLY A 142 21.06 -6.51 -8.32
C GLY A 142 19.60 -6.12 -8.11
N MET A 143 19.11 -5.11 -8.84
CA MET A 143 17.69 -4.76 -8.86
C MET A 143 16.92 -5.73 -9.77
N ARG A 144 15.75 -6.17 -9.31
CA ARG A 144 14.88 -7.13 -10.01
C ARG A 144 13.54 -6.48 -10.34
N TRP A 145 12.93 -6.92 -11.43
CA TRP A 145 11.58 -6.53 -11.81
C TRP A 145 10.50 -7.06 -10.84
N GLN A 146 10.78 -8.18 -10.18
CA GLN A 146 9.92 -8.81 -9.20
C GLN A 146 10.74 -9.72 -8.28
N VAL A 147 10.17 -10.09 -7.14
CA VAL A 147 10.68 -11.20 -6.31
C VAL A 147 10.61 -12.54 -7.04
N PRO A 148 11.46 -13.54 -6.71
CA PRO A 148 11.53 -14.81 -7.43
C PRO A 148 10.26 -15.65 -7.44
N TRP A 149 9.41 -15.55 -6.41
CA TRP A 149 8.13 -16.25 -6.36
C TRP A 149 6.99 -15.48 -7.07
N GLY A 150 7.33 -14.42 -7.84
CA GLY A 150 6.41 -13.55 -8.53
C GLY A 150 5.94 -12.39 -7.66
N LYS A 151 5.69 -11.22 -8.28
CA LYS A 151 5.32 -10.01 -7.53
C LYS A 151 3.94 -10.04 -6.87
N HIS A 152 2.97 -10.77 -7.42
CA HIS A 152 1.58 -10.77 -6.95
C HIS A 152 1.18 -11.93 -6.01
N PRO A 153 1.69 -13.16 -6.18
CA PRO A 153 1.36 -14.25 -5.26
C PRO A 153 1.62 -13.90 -3.79
N PRO A 154 0.84 -14.45 -2.85
CA PRO A 154 1.01 -14.19 -1.43
C PRO A 154 2.36 -14.70 -0.93
N VAL A 155 2.80 -14.20 0.23
CA VAL A 155 4.12 -14.52 0.79
C VAL A 155 4.32 -16.01 1.08
N SER A 156 3.23 -16.74 1.33
CA SER A 156 3.23 -18.21 1.49
C SER A 156 3.74 -18.96 0.26
N GLN A 157 3.84 -18.30 -0.90
CA GLN A 157 4.40 -18.88 -2.12
C GLN A 157 5.92 -18.71 -2.23
N ARG A 158 6.55 -17.96 -1.33
CA ARG A 158 8.01 -17.91 -1.21
C ARG A 158 8.51 -19.33 -0.91
N LEU A 159 9.55 -19.77 -1.63
CA LEU A 159 10.12 -21.12 -1.63
C LEU A 159 9.23 -22.23 -2.22
N HIS A 160 7.96 -21.96 -2.52
CA HIS A 160 7.02 -22.92 -3.08
C HIS A 160 6.66 -22.63 -4.55
N ASN A 161 6.94 -21.42 -5.01
CA ASN A 161 6.76 -20.98 -6.39
C ASN A 161 8.00 -20.28 -6.90
N VAL A 162 8.31 -20.47 -8.18
CA VAL A 162 9.37 -19.72 -8.88
C VAL A 162 8.80 -19.18 -10.19
N GLY A 163 9.02 -17.89 -10.43
CA GLY A 163 8.79 -17.25 -11.72
C GLY A 163 9.71 -17.87 -12.76
N GLU A 164 9.24 -17.99 -13.99
CA GLU A 164 9.97 -18.69 -15.05
C GLU A 164 11.38 -18.11 -15.30
N ASN A 165 11.48 -16.78 -15.26
CA ASN A 165 12.73 -16.04 -15.44
C ASN A 165 13.61 -15.97 -14.17
N GLU A 166 13.16 -16.54 -13.06
CA GLU A 166 13.79 -16.39 -11.73
C GLU A 166 14.37 -17.71 -11.19
N LYS A 167 14.37 -18.78 -12.00
CA LYS A 167 14.86 -20.13 -11.61
C LYS A 167 16.31 -20.19 -11.13
N LYS A 168 17.13 -19.17 -11.45
CA LYS A 168 18.55 -19.10 -11.07
C LYS A 168 18.81 -18.21 -9.87
N VAL A 169 17.76 -17.60 -9.30
CA VAL A 169 17.87 -16.71 -8.14
C VAL A 169 17.51 -17.50 -6.89
N VAL A 170 18.44 -17.56 -5.94
CA VAL A 170 18.18 -18.09 -4.60
C VAL A 170 17.22 -17.12 -3.92
N GLN A 171 16.02 -17.58 -3.56
CA GLN A 171 14.95 -16.68 -3.11
C GLN A 171 15.27 -16.02 -1.77
N GLU A 172 16.06 -16.70 -0.96
CA GLU A 172 16.56 -16.26 0.32
C GLU A 172 17.52 -15.08 0.21
N HIS A 173 18.15 -14.90 -0.95
CA HIS A 173 19.07 -13.78 -1.19
C HIS A 173 18.35 -12.52 -1.67
N VAL A 174 17.02 -12.49 -1.67
CA VAL A 174 16.24 -11.35 -2.16
C VAL A 174 15.61 -10.61 -0.99
N LEU A 175 15.82 -9.29 -0.92
CA LEU A 175 15.05 -8.37 -0.08
C LEU A 175 13.74 -8.04 -0.82
N PRO A 176 12.58 -8.56 -0.38
CA PRO A 176 11.31 -8.18 -0.94
C PRO A 176 10.93 -6.78 -0.48
N VAL A 177 10.56 -5.94 -1.44
CA VAL A 177 10.04 -4.60 -1.22
C VAL A 177 8.55 -4.62 -1.54
N VAL A 178 7.75 -4.79 -0.51
CA VAL A 178 6.30 -4.93 -0.60
C VAL A 178 5.68 -3.56 -0.80
N THR A 179 5.02 -3.37 -1.93
CA THR A 179 4.26 -2.16 -2.22
C THR A 179 2.82 -2.34 -1.75
N ILE A 180 2.37 -1.41 -0.90
CA ILE A 180 1.01 -1.31 -0.38
C ILE A 180 0.37 -0.01 -0.86
N LYS A 181 -0.94 -0.02 -1.07
CA LYS A 181 -1.68 1.15 -1.53
C LYS A 181 -2.85 1.39 -0.59
N ASP A 182 -3.25 2.64 -0.45
CA ASP A 182 -4.46 3.03 0.25
C ASP A 182 -5.63 2.11 -0.17
N PRO A 183 -6.30 1.44 0.78
CA PRO A 183 -7.29 0.41 0.44
C PRO A 183 -8.44 0.96 -0.39
N TYR A 184 -8.85 2.22 -0.18
CA TYR A 184 -9.96 2.82 -0.91
C TYR A 184 -9.59 3.07 -2.38
N PHE A 185 -8.44 3.71 -2.61
CA PHE A 185 -7.91 3.90 -3.96
C PHE A 185 -7.54 2.58 -4.65
N TRP A 186 -7.05 1.60 -3.89
CA TRP A 186 -6.72 0.28 -4.40
C TRP A 186 -7.98 -0.45 -4.89
N MET A 187 -9.04 -0.50 -4.09
CA MET A 187 -10.33 -1.09 -4.47
C MET A 187 -10.91 -0.43 -5.72
N GLY A 188 -10.92 0.92 -5.78
CA GLY A 188 -11.32 1.63 -7.00
C GLY A 188 -10.42 1.35 -8.21
N SER A 189 -9.14 1.01 -7.99
CA SER A 189 -8.24 0.59 -9.07
C SER A 189 -8.52 -0.83 -9.57
N MET A 190 -8.91 -1.74 -8.68
CA MET A 190 -9.35 -3.09 -9.03
C MET A 190 -10.60 -3.06 -9.92
N CYS A 191 -11.50 -2.08 -9.74
CA CYS A 191 -12.64 -1.88 -10.63
C CYS A 191 -12.26 -1.64 -12.09
N ARG A 192 -11.19 -0.86 -12.35
CA ARG A 192 -10.72 -0.57 -13.71
C ARG A 192 -10.00 -1.76 -14.33
N HIS A 193 -9.19 -2.45 -13.53
CA HIS A 193 -8.43 -3.61 -13.97
C HIS A 193 -8.41 -4.66 -12.86
N ARG A 194 -9.30 -5.65 -12.97
CA ARG A 194 -9.40 -6.77 -12.01
C ARG A 194 -8.23 -7.77 -12.09
N TYR A 195 -7.49 -7.76 -13.20
CA TYR A 195 -6.45 -8.76 -13.50
C TYR A 195 -7.01 -10.18 -13.34
N SER A 196 -6.43 -10.97 -12.44
CA SER A 196 -6.86 -12.33 -12.15
C SER A 196 -7.76 -12.45 -10.92
N ALA A 197 -8.17 -11.33 -10.33
CA ALA A 197 -9.21 -11.31 -9.31
C ALA A 197 -10.59 -11.36 -9.98
N SER A 198 -11.50 -12.09 -9.34
CA SER A 198 -12.88 -12.28 -9.77
C SER A 198 -13.81 -12.11 -8.59
N TRP A 199 -14.78 -11.22 -8.74
CA TRP A 199 -15.91 -11.03 -7.83
C TRP A 199 -17.11 -10.58 -8.65
N GLN A 200 -18.28 -10.47 -8.02
CA GLN A 200 -19.48 -10.04 -8.72
C GLN A 200 -19.45 -8.53 -8.94
N HIS A 201 -19.53 -8.10 -10.21
CA HIS A 201 -19.64 -6.68 -10.58
C HIS A 201 -21.10 -6.33 -10.85
N THR A 202 -21.53 -5.14 -10.43
CA THR A 202 -22.90 -4.69 -10.60
C THR A 202 -22.96 -3.25 -11.13
N SER A 203 -23.99 -2.51 -10.75
CA SER A 203 -24.20 -1.10 -11.12
C SER A 203 -23.21 -0.13 -10.45
N HIS A 204 -22.53 -0.56 -9.38
CA HIS A 204 -21.49 0.20 -8.70
C HIS A 204 -20.22 -0.65 -8.48
N CYS A 205 -19.11 0.00 -8.13
CA CYS A 205 -17.84 -0.68 -7.89
C CYS A 205 -17.03 0.16 -6.88
N PRO A 206 -16.50 -0.42 -5.79
CA PRO A 206 -16.01 -1.80 -5.67
C PRO A 206 -17.03 -2.90 -5.40
N ASN A 207 -18.27 -2.57 -5.02
CA ASN A 207 -19.31 -3.56 -4.73
C ASN A 207 -18.85 -4.53 -3.64
N LEU A 208 -18.56 -3.98 -2.47
CA LEU A 208 -18.14 -4.75 -1.28
C LEU A 208 -19.31 -5.51 -0.68
N VAL A 209 -20.51 -4.94 -0.78
CA VAL A 209 -21.77 -5.53 -0.34
C VAL A 209 -22.86 -5.31 -1.41
N PRO A 210 -23.85 -6.21 -1.54
CA PRO A 210 -24.93 -6.01 -2.49
C PRO A 210 -25.83 -4.84 -2.07
N SER A 211 -26.03 -3.90 -3.00
CA SER A 211 -27.07 -2.87 -2.87
C SER A 211 -28.48 -3.47 -2.97
N ASP A 212 -29.52 -2.70 -2.67
CA ASP A 212 -30.92 -3.13 -2.85
C ASP A 212 -31.21 -3.55 -4.30
N ALA A 213 -30.65 -2.84 -5.28
CA ALA A 213 -30.77 -3.18 -6.68
C ALA A 213 -30.10 -4.54 -6.99
N ASP A 214 -28.96 -4.81 -6.39
CA ASP A 214 -28.23 -6.07 -6.55
C ASP A 214 -29.01 -7.24 -5.92
N ARG A 215 -29.58 -7.02 -4.73
CA ARG A 215 -30.45 -8.00 -4.07
C ARG A 215 -31.67 -8.33 -4.91
N GLY A 216 -32.27 -7.32 -5.56
CA GLY A 216 -33.36 -7.50 -6.52
C GLY A 216 -32.98 -8.36 -7.74
N GLN A 217 -31.69 -8.39 -8.09
CA GLN A 217 -31.14 -9.25 -9.16
C GLN A 217 -30.67 -10.63 -8.65
N GLY A 218 -30.93 -10.95 -7.37
CA GLY A 218 -30.55 -12.22 -6.76
C GLY A 218 -29.08 -12.29 -6.33
N ILE A 219 -28.38 -11.16 -6.31
CA ILE A 219 -27.00 -11.06 -5.84
C ILE A 219 -27.01 -11.14 -4.32
N LYS A 220 -26.28 -12.11 -3.79
CA LYS A 220 -26.19 -12.36 -2.35
C LYS A 220 -24.75 -12.19 -1.93
N GLY A 221 -24.56 -11.44 -0.85
CA GLY A 221 -23.32 -11.46 -0.10
C GLY A 221 -23.18 -12.79 0.62
N ASN A 222 -22.05 -12.98 1.29
CA ASN A 222 -21.87 -14.08 2.22
C ASN A 222 -22.87 -14.00 3.39
N ASN A 223 -23.13 -15.14 4.03
CA ASN A 223 -24.26 -15.29 4.95
C ASN A 223 -24.11 -14.55 6.29
N GLU A 224 -22.89 -14.17 6.69
CA GLU A 224 -22.64 -13.59 8.03
C GLU A 224 -22.57 -12.06 7.98
N ASP A 225 -21.94 -11.50 6.94
CA ASP A 225 -21.54 -10.09 6.92
C ASP A 225 -21.99 -9.35 5.65
N GLY A 226 -22.59 -10.07 4.70
CA GLY A 226 -23.05 -9.52 3.43
C GLY A 226 -21.93 -9.17 2.44
N GLY A 227 -20.68 -9.56 2.72
CA GLY A 227 -19.53 -9.28 1.84
C GLY A 227 -19.59 -10.07 0.53
N ILE A 228 -19.18 -9.45 -0.58
CA ILE A 228 -19.13 -10.12 -1.89
C ILE A 228 -17.79 -10.85 -2.06
N PRO A 229 -17.78 -12.18 -2.15
CA PRO A 229 -16.55 -12.96 -2.14
C PRO A 229 -15.66 -12.68 -3.35
N VAL A 230 -14.35 -12.75 -3.13
CA VAL A 230 -13.31 -12.55 -4.15
C VAL A 230 -12.47 -13.80 -4.29
N THR A 231 -12.32 -14.29 -5.51
CA THR A 231 -11.35 -15.34 -5.85
C THR A 231 -10.20 -14.72 -6.65
N VAL A 232 -8.95 -15.02 -6.28
CA VAL A 232 -7.76 -14.54 -7.01
C VAL A 232 -6.96 -15.72 -7.54
N LYS A 233 -6.83 -15.80 -8.86
CA LYS A 233 -6.08 -16.87 -9.55
C LYS A 233 -4.70 -16.38 -10.00
N TYR A 234 -3.67 -16.60 -9.20
CA TYR A 234 -2.30 -16.19 -9.56
C TYR A 234 -1.66 -17.13 -10.59
N LYS A 235 -1.97 -18.43 -10.48
CA LYS A 235 -1.62 -19.51 -11.43
C LYS A 235 -2.69 -20.59 -11.35
N ASP A 236 -2.66 -21.57 -12.26
CA ASP A 236 -3.61 -22.70 -12.23
C ASP A 236 -3.61 -23.46 -10.89
N THR A 237 -2.47 -23.50 -10.20
CA THR A 237 -2.31 -24.18 -8.92
C THR A 237 -2.29 -23.24 -7.72
N ILE A 238 -2.40 -21.92 -7.93
CA ILE A 238 -2.34 -20.92 -6.86
C ILE A 238 -3.58 -20.04 -6.95
N VAL A 239 -4.61 -20.45 -6.21
CA VAL A 239 -5.91 -19.77 -6.10
C VAL A 239 -6.15 -19.44 -4.63
N THR A 240 -6.54 -18.21 -4.35
CA THR A 240 -6.96 -17.79 -3.00
C THR A 240 -8.40 -17.30 -3.04
N GLU A 241 -9.11 -17.49 -1.94
CA GLU A 241 -10.50 -17.06 -1.75
C GLU A 241 -10.56 -16.13 -0.54
N HIS A 242 -11.34 -15.07 -0.66
CA HIS A 242 -11.47 -14.03 0.34
C HIS A 242 -12.94 -13.62 0.49
N ASN A 243 -13.32 -13.18 1.69
CA ASN A 243 -14.71 -12.79 1.98
C ASN A 243 -15.16 -11.53 1.23
N SER A 244 -14.22 -10.67 0.83
CA SER A 244 -14.46 -9.43 0.07
C SER A 244 -13.15 -8.87 -0.49
N LEU A 245 -13.20 -7.76 -1.24
CA LEU A 245 -11.99 -7.03 -1.64
C LEU A 245 -11.24 -6.49 -0.41
N VAL A 246 -11.96 -6.08 0.64
CA VAL A 246 -11.38 -5.70 1.93
C VAL A 246 -10.67 -6.89 2.57
N GLY A 247 -11.31 -8.07 2.56
CA GLY A 247 -10.70 -9.31 3.02
C GLY A 247 -9.40 -9.63 2.26
N HIS A 248 -9.43 -9.52 0.92
CA HIS A 248 -8.23 -9.74 0.11
C HIS A 248 -7.07 -8.79 0.48
N TRP A 249 -7.36 -7.50 0.67
CA TRP A 249 -6.36 -6.52 1.10
C TRP A 249 -5.82 -6.88 2.49
N ASN A 250 -6.70 -7.13 3.46
CA ASN A 250 -6.34 -7.47 4.84
C ASN A 250 -5.48 -8.74 4.92
N ASP A 251 -5.88 -9.80 4.22
CA ASP A 251 -5.21 -11.10 4.27
C ASP A 251 -3.82 -10.99 3.66
N TRP A 252 -3.72 -10.41 2.46
CA TRP A 252 -2.45 -10.34 1.73
C TRP A 252 -1.41 -9.49 2.46
N TYR A 253 -1.78 -8.31 2.95
CA TYR A 253 -0.87 -7.44 3.68
C TYR A 253 -0.65 -7.90 5.12
N GLY A 254 -1.66 -8.50 5.75
CA GLY A 254 -1.55 -9.14 7.06
C GLY A 254 -0.54 -10.28 7.08
N ASP A 255 -0.57 -11.14 6.06
CA ASP A 255 0.39 -12.24 5.89
C ASP A 255 1.82 -11.72 5.77
N TYR A 256 2.04 -10.70 4.93
CA TYR A 256 3.35 -10.07 4.84
C TYR A 256 3.73 -9.40 6.16
N GLN A 257 2.83 -8.67 6.82
CA GLN A 257 3.10 -8.01 8.11
C GLN A 257 3.50 -9.01 9.20
N ALA A 258 2.93 -10.22 9.20
CA ALA A 258 3.21 -11.25 10.19
C ALA A 258 4.56 -11.96 10.02
N VAL A 259 5.24 -11.78 8.88
CA VAL A 259 6.55 -12.43 8.65
C VAL A 259 7.59 -11.92 9.65
N THR A 260 8.35 -12.82 10.25
CA THR A 260 9.55 -12.48 11.06
C THR A 260 10.77 -13.30 10.66
N SER A 261 10.57 -14.32 9.81
CA SER A 261 11.58 -15.29 9.42
C SER A 261 12.62 -14.72 8.45
N PHE A 262 12.30 -13.66 7.70
CA PHE A 262 13.23 -12.99 6.80
C PHE A 262 13.01 -11.46 6.74
N PRO A 263 14.07 -10.68 6.43
CA PRO A 263 13.96 -9.23 6.22
C PRO A 263 13.06 -8.85 5.06
N ARG A 264 12.30 -7.77 5.20
CA ARG A 264 11.47 -7.21 4.13
C ARG A 264 11.26 -5.72 4.39
N LEU A 265 10.86 -5.00 3.34
CA LEU A 265 10.30 -3.66 3.47
C LEU A 265 8.84 -3.66 3.03
N ILE A 266 8.03 -2.81 3.66
CA ILE A 266 6.68 -2.48 3.17
C ILE A 266 6.60 -0.96 2.98
N VAL A 267 6.27 -0.52 1.77
CA VAL A 267 6.25 0.88 1.35
C VAL A 267 4.90 1.25 0.75
N ARG A 268 4.42 2.46 1.02
CA ARG A 268 3.21 2.98 0.39
C ARG A 268 3.48 3.43 -1.05
N VAL A 269 2.54 3.18 -1.95
CA VAL A 269 2.57 3.73 -3.31
C VAL A 269 2.53 5.25 -3.28
N GLU A 270 1.77 5.79 -2.33
CA GLU A 270 1.60 7.20 -2.09
C GLU A 270 2.95 7.84 -1.73
N ASP A 271 3.76 7.19 -0.89
CA ASP A 271 5.12 7.67 -0.58
C ASP A 271 6.07 7.56 -1.77
N LEU A 272 5.87 6.59 -2.68
CA LEU A 272 6.61 6.54 -3.94
C LEU A 272 6.25 7.68 -4.90
N ILE A 273 5.05 8.25 -4.77
CA ILE A 273 4.59 9.36 -5.60
C ILE A 273 5.05 10.69 -5.02
N PHE A 274 4.86 10.89 -3.71
CA PHE A 274 5.10 12.18 -3.03
C PHE A 274 6.49 12.30 -2.39
N HIS A 275 7.17 11.18 -2.12
CA HIS A 275 8.53 11.14 -1.56
C HIS A 275 9.46 10.14 -2.28
N PRO A 276 9.48 10.06 -3.63
CA PRO A 276 10.24 9.05 -4.37
C PRO A 276 11.73 9.04 -4.03
N GLU A 277 12.33 10.21 -3.79
CA GLU A 277 13.74 10.31 -3.42
C GLU A 277 14.06 9.60 -2.12
N TYR A 278 13.32 9.95 -1.07
CA TYR A 278 13.50 9.37 0.25
C TYR A 278 13.28 7.86 0.20
N VAL A 279 12.16 7.42 -0.38
CA VAL A 279 11.80 5.99 -0.40
C VAL A 279 12.78 5.18 -1.24
N THR A 280 13.14 5.65 -2.44
CA THR A 280 14.08 4.93 -3.31
C THR A 280 15.45 4.82 -2.65
N LYS A 281 15.94 5.91 -2.04
CA LYS A 281 17.21 5.92 -1.30
C LYS A 281 17.19 4.95 -0.13
N ALA A 282 16.19 5.04 0.74
CA ALA A 282 16.07 4.20 1.93
C ALA A 282 16.00 2.71 1.56
N VAL A 283 15.21 2.35 0.55
CA VAL A 283 15.14 0.96 0.06
C VAL A 283 16.48 0.50 -0.53
N CYS A 284 17.14 1.34 -1.32
CA CYS A 284 18.43 1.01 -1.92
C CYS A 284 19.51 0.76 -0.85
N GLU A 285 19.63 1.68 0.10
CA GLU A 285 20.59 1.60 1.20
C GLU A 285 20.29 0.40 2.11
N CYS A 286 19.01 0.12 2.38
CA CYS A 286 18.59 -1.04 3.16
C CYS A 286 19.08 -2.37 2.57
N GLY A 287 19.06 -2.51 1.25
CA GLY A 287 19.57 -3.70 0.58
C GLY A 287 21.10 -3.77 0.45
N GLY A 288 21.84 -2.84 1.05
CA GLY A 288 23.30 -2.71 0.89
C GLY A 288 23.72 -2.08 -0.44
N GLY A 289 22.80 -1.41 -1.12
CA GLY A 289 23.03 -0.72 -2.38
C GLY A 289 23.53 0.71 -2.22
N LYS A 290 23.82 1.33 -3.35
CA LYS A 290 24.12 2.76 -3.48
C LYS A 290 23.33 3.35 -4.63
N LEU A 291 22.95 4.61 -4.47
CA LEU A 291 22.37 5.36 -5.58
C LEU A 291 23.39 5.52 -6.70
N LEU A 292 22.91 5.44 -7.94
CA LEU A 292 23.70 5.63 -9.15
C LEU A 292 23.98 7.11 -9.45
N TYR A 293 23.16 8.00 -8.89
CA TYR A 293 23.17 9.43 -9.11
C TYR A 293 22.96 10.16 -7.79
N ASP A 294 23.38 11.43 -7.70
CA ASP A 294 23.17 12.27 -6.51
C ASP A 294 21.70 12.56 -6.24
N THR A 295 20.87 12.52 -7.30
CA THR A 295 19.43 12.71 -7.21
C THR A 295 18.70 11.55 -7.88
N VAL A 296 17.56 11.14 -7.33
CA VAL A 296 16.75 10.08 -7.93
C VAL A 296 16.16 10.57 -9.24
N LYS A 297 16.41 9.81 -10.31
CA LYS A 297 15.75 9.90 -11.59
C LYS A 297 14.29 9.46 -11.44
N LEU A 298 13.40 10.41 -11.63
CA LEU A 298 11.96 10.20 -11.53
C LEU A 298 11.39 9.62 -12.83
N ILE A 299 10.28 8.89 -12.69
CA ILE A 299 9.56 8.27 -13.81
C ILE A 299 8.34 9.15 -14.10
N GLY A 300 8.47 10.07 -15.07
CA GLY A 300 7.39 10.99 -15.44
C GLY A 300 6.27 10.31 -16.21
N ASP A 301 6.65 9.45 -17.16
CA ASP A 301 5.73 8.64 -17.93
C ASP A 301 5.13 7.49 -17.13
N SER A 302 4.15 6.81 -17.70
CA SER A 302 3.59 5.63 -17.06
C SER A 302 4.59 4.47 -16.99
N ALA A 303 4.84 3.95 -15.78
CA ALA A 303 5.68 2.77 -15.52
C ALA A 303 5.12 1.43 -16.09
N LYS A 304 4.14 1.48 -17.00
CA LYS A 304 3.57 0.32 -17.72
C LYS A 304 3.89 0.33 -19.22
N GLN A 305 4.85 1.16 -19.68
CA GLN A 305 5.26 1.19 -21.08
C GLN A 305 5.73 -0.21 -21.55
N GLY A 306 5.05 -0.77 -22.56
CA GLY A 306 5.46 -2.03 -23.23
C GLY A 306 4.44 -3.18 -23.26
N GLY A 307 3.31 -3.11 -22.56
CA GLY A 307 2.23 -4.12 -22.69
C GLY A 307 1.11 -3.61 -23.59
N GLY A 308 0.52 -4.48 -24.41
CA GLY A 308 -0.46 -4.15 -25.46
C GLY A 308 -1.73 -3.39 -25.03
N ALA A 309 -2.78 -3.44 -25.86
CA ALA A 309 -4.00 -2.62 -25.72
C ALA A 309 -4.64 -2.57 -24.31
N VAL A 310 -4.35 -3.55 -23.45
CA VAL A 310 -4.81 -3.67 -22.04
C VAL A 310 -4.22 -2.60 -21.10
N HIS A 311 -3.20 -1.84 -21.51
CA HIS A 311 -2.57 -0.80 -20.67
C HIS A 311 -2.76 0.63 -21.19
N LYS A 312 -3.64 0.86 -22.17
CA LYS A 312 -4.06 2.22 -22.53
C LYS A 312 -4.76 2.87 -21.33
N GLY A 313 -4.24 4.00 -20.85
CA GLY A 313 -4.83 4.77 -19.75
C GLY A 313 -4.09 4.69 -18.41
N SER A 314 -2.87 4.16 -18.37
CA SER A 314 -2.05 4.21 -17.16
C SER A 314 -1.54 5.63 -16.91
N SER A 315 -1.75 6.14 -15.69
CA SER A 315 -1.41 7.51 -15.28
C SER A 315 0.12 7.71 -15.23
N GLY A 316 0.62 8.79 -15.84
CA GLY A 316 1.95 9.32 -15.54
C GLY A 316 2.00 9.96 -14.15
N LEU A 317 3.16 10.50 -13.77
CA LEU A 317 3.40 11.04 -12.43
C LEU A 317 2.42 12.15 -12.03
N LEU A 318 2.16 13.11 -12.92
CA LEU A 318 1.19 14.19 -12.71
C LEU A 318 -0.22 13.64 -12.38
N SER A 319 -0.73 12.78 -13.26
CA SER A 319 -2.06 12.17 -13.08
C SER A 319 -2.13 11.30 -11.82
N ALA A 320 -1.02 10.66 -11.42
CA ALA A 320 -0.95 9.94 -10.15
C ALA A 320 -1.02 10.89 -8.95
N MET A 321 -0.26 12.00 -8.95
CA MET A 321 -0.31 13.02 -7.89
C MET A 321 -1.71 13.61 -7.76
N ALA A 322 -2.29 14.08 -8.88
CA ALA A 322 -3.64 14.65 -8.94
C ALA A 322 -4.70 13.68 -8.39
N ARG A 323 -4.57 12.40 -8.75
CA ARG A 323 -5.52 11.37 -8.30
C ARG A 323 -5.36 11.02 -6.83
N TYR A 324 -4.16 10.63 -6.42
CA TYR A 324 -3.93 10.05 -5.09
C TYR A 324 -3.78 11.11 -4.00
N GLY A 325 -3.59 12.38 -4.36
CA GLY A 325 -3.64 13.49 -3.42
C GLY A 325 -5.02 14.13 -3.25
N ASN A 326 -6.06 13.62 -3.92
CA ASN A 326 -7.41 14.17 -3.85
C ASN A 326 -8.34 13.30 -2.97
N PRO A 327 -8.79 13.78 -1.79
CA PRO A 327 -9.66 13.04 -0.88
C PRO A 327 -11.02 12.68 -1.47
N GLU A 328 -11.58 13.50 -2.36
CA GLU A 328 -12.86 13.21 -3.02
C GLU A 328 -12.72 12.00 -3.95
N LYS A 329 -11.62 11.95 -4.72
CA LYS A 329 -11.31 10.84 -5.64
C LYS A 329 -11.03 9.51 -4.94
N ARG A 330 -10.74 9.56 -3.63
CA ARG A 330 -10.48 8.37 -2.80
C ARG A 330 -11.69 7.44 -2.73
N LEU A 331 -12.89 8.01 -2.76
CA LEU A 331 -14.15 7.30 -2.54
C LEU A 331 -14.97 7.11 -3.84
N ASP A 332 -14.41 7.50 -4.99
CA ASP A 332 -15.07 7.39 -6.30
C ASP A 332 -15.66 5.98 -6.53
N GLY A 333 -16.99 5.92 -6.68
CA GLY A 333 -17.74 4.70 -6.99
C GLY A 333 -18.24 3.90 -5.78
N MET A 334 -17.83 4.25 -4.56
CA MET A 334 -18.30 3.60 -3.34
C MET A 334 -19.66 4.14 -2.91
N THR A 335 -20.54 3.23 -2.50
CA THR A 335 -21.81 3.55 -1.84
C THR A 335 -21.61 3.76 -0.35
N GLU A 336 -22.61 4.32 0.35
CA GLU A 336 -22.57 4.44 1.81
C GLU A 336 -22.44 3.06 2.49
N ASP A 337 -23.09 2.03 1.94
CA ASP A 337 -22.98 0.66 2.43
C ASP A 337 -21.58 0.08 2.23
N ASP A 338 -20.90 0.38 1.11
CA ASP A 338 -19.49 0.01 0.91
C ASP A 338 -18.59 0.68 1.96
N LEU A 339 -18.81 1.97 2.23
CA LEU A 339 -18.01 2.72 3.20
C LEU A 339 -18.21 2.18 4.62
N ASN A 340 -19.45 1.91 5.01
CA ASN A 340 -19.79 1.28 6.29
C ASN A 340 -19.16 -0.11 6.42
N PHE A 341 -19.21 -0.91 5.34
CA PHE A 341 -18.57 -2.22 5.32
C PHE A 341 -17.04 -2.09 5.42
N ALA A 342 -16.42 -1.23 4.62
CA ALA A 342 -14.99 -1.01 4.65
C ALA A 342 -14.51 -0.56 6.04
N GLU A 343 -15.19 0.39 6.68
CA GLU A 343 -14.85 0.83 8.03
C GLU A 343 -14.96 -0.30 9.08
N LYS A 344 -15.97 -1.16 8.95
CA LYS A 344 -16.18 -2.28 9.86
C LYS A 344 -15.11 -3.38 9.71
N TYR A 345 -14.72 -3.70 8.48
CA TYR A 345 -13.88 -4.87 8.19
C TYR A 345 -12.43 -4.57 7.83
N LEU A 346 -12.06 -3.33 7.49
CA LEU A 346 -10.65 -2.98 7.33
C LEU A 346 -9.93 -3.18 8.66
N ARG A 347 -8.79 -3.88 8.60
CA ARG A 347 -7.97 -4.15 9.77
C ARG A 347 -7.35 -2.86 10.31
N LYS A 348 -7.85 -2.40 11.46
CA LYS A 348 -7.43 -1.16 12.12
C LYS A 348 -5.94 -1.14 12.42
N ASP A 349 -5.37 -2.29 12.81
CA ASP A 349 -3.95 -2.43 13.08
C ASP A 349 -3.10 -2.22 11.82
N LEU A 350 -3.50 -2.76 10.66
CA LEU A 350 -2.81 -2.50 9.40
C LEU A 350 -2.96 -1.04 8.96
N MET A 351 -4.16 -0.46 9.10
CA MET A 351 -4.39 0.96 8.80
C MET A 351 -3.48 1.86 9.64
N GLU A 352 -3.34 1.58 10.94
CA GLU A 352 -2.45 2.30 11.86
C GLU A 352 -0.98 2.12 11.50
N ILE A 353 -0.51 0.88 11.33
CA ILE A 353 0.88 0.55 10.99
C ILE A 353 1.32 1.28 9.70
N TYR A 354 0.43 1.35 8.71
CA TYR A 354 0.71 2.00 7.43
C TYR A 354 0.26 3.47 7.39
N GLY A 355 -0.24 4.03 8.49
CA GLY A 355 -0.65 5.44 8.58
C GLY A 355 -1.76 5.85 7.60
N TYR A 356 -2.66 4.92 7.24
CA TYR A 356 -3.85 5.25 6.46
C TYR A 356 -4.98 5.67 7.40
N LYS A 357 -5.59 6.83 7.13
CA LYS A 357 -6.73 7.31 7.92
C LYS A 357 -8.05 6.85 7.33
N LEU A 358 -9.04 6.57 8.15
CA LEU A 358 -10.41 6.39 7.66
C LEU A 358 -10.91 7.71 7.05
N PRO A 359 -11.74 7.67 5.98
CA PRO A 359 -12.35 8.86 5.42
C PRO A 359 -13.25 9.56 6.46
N PRO A 360 -13.37 10.90 6.43
CA PRO A 360 -14.35 11.60 7.25
C PRO A 360 -15.77 11.19 6.85
N ARG A 361 -16.68 11.17 7.82
CA ARG A 361 -18.11 10.93 7.62
C ARG A 361 -18.88 12.25 7.54
#